data_AF-A0A6I7D7C6-F1
#
_entry.id   AF-A0A6I7D7C6-F1
#
_cell.length_a   1.000
_cell.length_b   1.000
_cell.length_c   1.000
_cell.angle_alpha   90.00
_cell.angle_beta   90.00
_cell.angle_gamma   90.00
#
_symmetry.space_group_name_H-M   'P 1'
#
loop_
_entity.id
_entity.type
_entity.pdbx_description
1 polymer ?
#
loop_
_entity_poly.entity_id
_entity_poly.type
_entity_poly.pdbx_seq_one_letter_code
_entity_poly.pdbx_strand_id
1 'polypeptide(L)'
;MERKENYLGLSSEIVSNSDRQLQEKLALLCRVVKDEKIGIMRIDLQNRDHPLPIYGYIGKEGDRLVSPSNFILPQLSLEQLLQPIILDHFLTQFFALCDYQQQVNQSLSKGALIEFHSRYKYLIMAYSQVAYRELGRYIANLSDEISLDEITSKYQQKLMKALSVAPSREGQTNALMHMAGYFKRDLSSQQKQEISQTILLYRQGVVPFSKPYDLLQYWLTIYPDDYLINQRYFSPYPSAFNYLREQL
;
A
#
# COMPACT_ATOMS: atom_id res chain seq x y z
N MET A 1 -34.69 13.10 6.13
CA MET A 1 -34.43 12.37 4.86
C MET A 1 -33.14 11.61 5.07
N GLU A 2 -33.25 10.35 5.48
CA GLU A 2 -32.11 9.48 5.76
C GLU A 2 -31.30 9.31 4.47
N ARG A 3 -30.04 9.74 4.50
CA ARG A 3 -29.09 9.43 3.41
C ARG A 3 -28.89 7.92 3.45
N LYS A 4 -29.26 7.23 2.38
CA LYS A 4 -28.94 5.81 2.19
C LYS A 4 -27.42 5.66 2.26
N GLU A 5 -26.94 5.09 3.35
CA GLU A 5 -25.55 4.70 3.52
C GLU A 5 -25.36 3.44 2.68
N ASN A 6 -24.86 3.62 1.47
CA ASN A 6 -24.54 2.51 0.58
C ASN A 6 -23.16 1.98 0.98
N TYR A 7 -23.17 0.90 1.76
CA TYR A 7 -22.15 -0.15 1.66
C TYR A 7 -22.04 -0.56 0.19
N LEU A 8 -21.03 -1.34 -0.18
CA LEU A 8 -21.17 -2.18 -1.37
C LEU A 8 -22.23 -3.30 -1.14
N GLY A 9 -23.41 -2.96 -0.62
CA GLY A 9 -24.64 -3.39 -1.25
C GLY A 9 -24.72 -2.65 -2.57
N LEU A 10 -24.37 -3.34 -3.65
CA LEU A 10 -24.55 -2.93 -5.05
C LEU A 10 -25.52 -1.74 -5.17
N SER A 11 -25.01 -0.53 -5.44
CA SER A 11 -25.92 0.43 -6.06
C SER A 11 -26.29 -0.19 -7.41
N SER A 12 -27.58 -0.17 -7.72
CA SER A 12 -28.15 -0.72 -8.96
C SER A 12 -27.50 -0.21 -10.25
N GLU A 13 -26.64 0.81 -10.15
CA GLU A 13 -25.88 1.43 -11.24
C GLU A 13 -24.58 0.68 -11.59
N ILE A 14 -23.94 -0.04 -10.65
CA ILE A 14 -22.76 -0.88 -10.98
C ILE A 14 -23.19 -2.06 -11.85
N VAL A 15 -24.43 -2.51 -11.67
CA VAL A 15 -25.07 -3.64 -12.36
C VAL A 15 -25.60 -3.24 -13.74
N SER A 16 -25.71 -1.95 -14.06
CA SER A 16 -26.22 -1.49 -15.36
C SER A 16 -25.17 -1.43 -16.46
N ASN A 17 -23.92 -1.81 -16.19
CA ASN A 17 -22.87 -1.83 -17.21
C ASN A 17 -23.01 -3.10 -18.09
N SER A 18 -23.06 -2.95 -19.41
CA SER A 18 -23.22 -4.05 -20.37
C SER A 18 -21.94 -4.87 -20.59
N ASP A 19 -20.82 -4.45 -20.00
CA ASP A 19 -19.56 -5.18 -20.06
C ASP A 19 -19.52 -6.35 -19.06
N ARG A 20 -19.74 -7.55 -19.60
CA ARG A 20 -19.71 -8.82 -18.86
C ARG A 20 -18.37 -9.08 -18.18
N GLN A 21 -17.25 -8.70 -18.80
CA GLN A 21 -15.92 -8.92 -18.23
C GLN A 21 -15.74 -8.06 -16.98
N LEU A 22 -16.12 -6.78 -17.05
CA LEU A 22 -16.07 -5.88 -15.91
C LEU A 22 -16.97 -6.37 -14.75
N GLN A 23 -18.16 -6.88 -15.05
CA GLN A 23 -19.06 -7.46 -14.03
C GLN A 23 -18.42 -8.67 -13.31
N GLU A 24 -17.79 -9.58 -14.05
CA GLU A 24 -17.12 -10.75 -13.48
C GLU A 24 -15.93 -10.34 -12.58
N LYS A 25 -15.13 -9.35 -13.00
CA LYS A 25 -14.00 -8.84 -12.20
C LYS A 25 -14.46 -8.10 -10.95
N LEU A 26 -15.51 -7.29 -11.04
CA LEU A 26 -16.10 -6.62 -9.89
C LEU A 26 -16.67 -7.61 -8.89
N ALA A 27 -17.35 -8.65 -9.37
CA ALA A 27 -17.86 -9.72 -8.50
C ALA A 27 -16.72 -10.45 -7.77
N LEU A 28 -15.58 -10.67 -8.45
CA LEU A 28 -14.40 -11.26 -7.83
C LEU A 28 -13.79 -10.34 -6.77
N LEU A 29 -13.57 -9.06 -7.07
CA LEU A 29 -13.11 -8.06 -6.09
C LEU A 29 -14.03 -8.05 -4.86
N CYS A 30 -15.35 -8.00 -5.08
CA CYS A 30 -16.34 -7.99 -4.00
C CYS A 30 -16.25 -9.24 -3.12
N ARG A 31 -16.02 -10.42 -3.71
CA ARG A 31 -15.83 -11.66 -2.98
C ARG A 31 -14.57 -11.61 -2.10
N VAL A 32 -13.42 -11.25 -2.70
CA VAL A 32 -12.14 -11.17 -1.98
C VAL A 32 -12.22 -10.17 -0.82
N VAL A 33 -12.79 -8.99 -1.07
CA VAL A 33 -12.97 -7.95 -0.05
C VAL A 33 -13.88 -8.42 1.10
N LYS A 34 -14.96 -9.13 0.78
CA LYS A 34 -15.87 -9.70 1.78
C LYS A 34 -15.20 -10.78 2.62
N ASP A 35 -14.44 -11.68 1.98
CA ASP A 35 -13.73 -12.77 2.66
C ASP A 35 -12.65 -12.22 3.62
N GLU A 36 -11.99 -11.14 3.22
CA GLU A 36 -11.00 -10.41 4.03
C GLU A 36 -11.63 -9.44 5.05
N LYS A 37 -12.97 -9.42 5.15
CA LYS A 37 -13.75 -8.56 6.07
C LYS A 37 -13.46 -7.06 5.90
N ILE A 38 -13.20 -6.64 4.68
CA ILE A 38 -12.90 -5.25 4.31
C ILE A 38 -14.18 -4.54 3.86
N GLY A 39 -14.39 -3.31 4.34
CA GLY A 39 -15.41 -2.41 3.81
C GLY A 39 -14.89 -1.64 2.58
N ILE A 40 -15.76 -1.34 1.63
CA ILE A 40 -15.47 -0.40 0.55
C ILE A 40 -16.68 0.52 0.41
N MET A 41 -16.44 1.83 0.31
CA MET A 41 -17.48 2.86 0.21
C MET A 41 -17.32 3.64 -1.10
N ARG A 42 -18.41 3.79 -1.85
CA ARG A 42 -18.48 4.78 -2.93
C ARG A 42 -18.84 6.12 -2.29
N ILE A 43 -17.94 7.10 -2.38
CA ILE A 43 -18.25 8.47 -1.95
C ILE A 43 -18.78 9.21 -3.17
N ASP A 44 -20.04 9.64 -3.10
CA ASP A 44 -20.61 10.55 -4.08
C ASP A 44 -20.00 11.93 -3.84
N LEU A 45 -18.93 12.25 -4.57
CA LEU A 45 -18.43 13.62 -4.62
C LEU A 45 -19.51 14.45 -5.32
N GLN A 46 -19.91 15.57 -4.73
CA GLN A 46 -21.01 16.42 -5.20
C GLN A 46 -20.84 17.03 -6.62
N ASN A 47 -19.87 16.58 -7.42
CA ASN A 47 -19.64 17.00 -8.79
C ASN A 47 -19.88 15.84 -9.76
N ARG A 48 -20.96 15.97 -10.55
CA ARG A 48 -21.42 15.00 -11.56
C ARG A 48 -20.53 14.86 -12.80
N ASP A 49 -19.44 15.62 -12.90
CA ASP A 49 -18.64 15.74 -14.13
C ASP A 49 -17.41 14.82 -14.21
N HIS A 50 -17.15 14.01 -13.17
CA HIS A 50 -16.03 13.07 -13.17
C HIS A 50 -16.47 11.64 -12.82
N PRO A 51 -15.85 10.60 -13.44
CA PRO A 51 -16.17 9.21 -13.14
C PRO A 51 -15.95 8.95 -11.64
N LEU A 52 -16.99 8.40 -10.99
CA LEU A 52 -17.09 8.31 -9.54
C LEU A 52 -15.99 7.37 -8.96
N PRO A 53 -15.03 7.90 -8.18
CA PRO A 53 -13.93 7.09 -7.63
C PRO A 53 -14.42 6.12 -6.55
N ILE A 54 -13.81 4.93 -6.49
CA ILE A 54 -13.98 3.95 -5.42
C ILE A 54 -13.00 4.27 -4.31
N TYR A 55 -13.49 4.41 -3.07
CA TYR A 55 -12.66 4.57 -1.88
C TYR A 55 -12.74 3.31 -1.02
N GLY A 56 -11.59 2.73 -0.68
CA GLY A 56 -11.54 1.68 0.34
C GLY A 56 -11.61 2.28 1.74
N TYR A 57 -12.36 1.65 2.66
CA TYR A 57 -12.35 2.04 4.08
C TYR A 57 -12.62 0.84 5.00
N ILE A 58 -11.86 0.71 6.08
CA ILE A 58 -12.16 -0.27 7.13
C ILE A 58 -13.06 0.35 8.19
N GLY A 59 -14.30 -0.12 8.24
CA GLY A 59 -15.23 0.12 9.33
C GLY A 59 -16.36 -0.90 9.34
N LYS A 60 -17.21 -0.81 10.36
CA LYS A 60 -18.44 -1.59 10.48
C LYS A 60 -19.55 -0.98 9.62
N GLU A 61 -20.59 -1.77 9.40
CA GLU A 61 -21.84 -1.25 8.89
C GLU A 61 -22.35 -0.14 9.85
N GLY A 62 -22.32 1.11 9.40
CA GLY A 62 -22.79 2.32 10.09
C GLY A 62 -21.70 3.37 10.29
N ASP A 63 -20.45 3.03 10.00
CA ASP A 63 -19.33 3.92 10.29
C ASP A 63 -19.24 5.06 9.27
N ARG A 64 -19.16 6.30 9.79
CA ARG A 64 -18.91 7.49 8.97
C ARG A 64 -17.42 7.65 8.74
N LEU A 65 -17.03 7.75 7.47
CA LEU A 65 -15.72 8.29 7.09
C LEU A 65 -15.66 9.76 7.49
N VAL A 66 -15.03 10.04 8.64
CA VAL A 66 -14.58 11.39 8.96
C VAL A 66 -13.21 11.54 8.31
N SER A 67 -13.18 11.96 7.05
CA SER A 67 -11.93 12.40 6.44
C SER A 67 -11.55 13.74 7.08
N PRO A 68 -10.39 13.87 7.74
CA PRO A 68 -9.85 15.18 8.05
C PRO A 68 -9.79 16.01 6.77
N SER A 69 -10.03 17.31 6.86
CA SER A 69 -9.76 18.23 5.77
C SER A 69 -8.30 18.05 5.32
N ASN A 70 -8.07 17.78 4.03
CA ASN A 70 -6.78 17.48 3.38
C ASN A 70 -6.23 16.04 3.51
N PHE A 71 -7.05 15.05 3.87
CA PHE A 71 -6.63 13.65 3.89
C PHE A 71 -6.69 12.99 2.50
N ILE A 72 -5.61 12.35 2.07
CA ILE A 72 -5.54 11.64 0.78
C ILE A 72 -5.99 10.21 1.00
N LEU A 73 -7.21 9.89 0.54
CA LEU A 73 -7.71 8.53 0.49
C LEU A 73 -7.26 7.83 -0.80
N PRO A 74 -6.89 6.53 -0.74
CA PRO A 74 -6.68 5.73 -1.94
C PRO A 74 -7.95 5.72 -2.79
N GLN A 75 -7.78 5.91 -4.10
CA GLN A 75 -8.88 5.98 -5.05
C GLN A 75 -8.61 5.09 -6.27
N LEU A 76 -9.65 4.46 -6.78
CA LEU A 76 -9.58 3.61 -7.97
C LEU A 76 -10.84 3.80 -8.83
N SER A 77 -10.70 4.01 -10.13
CA SER A 77 -11.83 3.98 -11.07
C SER A 77 -12.12 2.55 -11.57
N LEU A 78 -13.30 2.33 -12.15
CA LEU A 78 -13.65 1.05 -12.74
C LEU A 78 -12.71 0.62 -13.88
N GLU A 79 -12.25 1.58 -14.70
CA GLU A 79 -11.30 1.32 -15.78
C GLU A 79 -9.89 1.01 -15.24
N GLN A 80 -9.53 1.60 -14.11
CA GLN A 80 -8.25 1.35 -13.43
C GLN A 80 -8.23 0.01 -12.71
N LEU A 81 -9.38 -0.49 -12.25
CA LEU A 81 -9.49 -1.82 -11.65
C LEU A 81 -8.99 -2.92 -12.58
N LEU A 82 -9.18 -2.74 -13.89
CA LEU A 82 -8.72 -3.68 -14.91
C LEU A 82 -7.22 -3.59 -15.22
N GLN A 83 -6.48 -2.69 -14.56
CA GLN A 83 -5.05 -2.49 -14.80
C GLN A 83 -4.26 -3.02 -13.60
N PRO A 84 -3.61 -4.20 -13.69
CA PRO A 84 -2.98 -4.87 -12.56
C PRO A 84 -2.00 -4.00 -11.75
N ILE A 85 -1.20 -3.18 -12.44
CA ILE A 85 -0.22 -2.29 -11.80
C ILE A 85 -0.92 -1.18 -10.98
N ILE A 86 -2.02 -0.63 -11.50
CA ILE A 86 -2.78 0.42 -10.80
C ILE A 86 -3.54 -0.19 -9.62
N LEU A 87 -4.08 -1.40 -9.80
CA LEU A 87 -4.70 -2.14 -8.69
C LEU A 87 -3.68 -2.43 -7.58
N ASP A 88 -2.48 -2.93 -7.91
CA ASP A 88 -1.42 -3.19 -6.93
C ASP A 88 -1.05 -1.93 -6.13
N HIS A 89 -0.96 -0.79 -6.83
CA HIS A 89 -0.70 0.50 -6.19
C HIS A 89 -1.84 0.90 -5.25
N PHE A 90 -3.09 0.83 -5.70
CA PHE A 90 -4.26 1.13 -4.88
C PHE A 90 -4.34 0.24 -3.64
N LEU A 91 -4.19 -1.08 -3.80
CA LEU A 91 -4.22 -2.03 -2.69
C LEU A 91 -3.09 -1.74 -1.70
N THR A 92 -1.89 -1.42 -2.19
CA THR A 92 -0.76 -1.06 -1.33
C THR A 92 -1.08 0.16 -0.47
N GLN A 93 -1.64 1.22 -1.06
CA GLN A 93 -2.05 2.42 -0.32
C GLN A 93 -3.16 2.12 0.68
N PHE A 94 -4.17 1.36 0.24
CA PHE A 94 -5.32 0.98 1.04
C PHE A 94 -4.88 0.19 2.27
N PHE A 95 -4.12 -0.89 2.10
CA PHE A 95 -3.68 -1.70 3.21
C PHE A 95 -2.66 -1.03 4.11
N ALA A 96 -1.84 -0.10 3.59
CA ALA A 96 -1.01 0.75 4.43
C ALA A 96 -1.83 1.64 5.37
N LEU A 97 -2.90 2.26 4.84
CA LEU A 97 -3.80 3.07 5.63
C LEU A 97 -4.57 2.24 6.67
N CYS A 98 -5.04 1.07 6.28
CA CYS A 98 -5.73 0.12 7.13
C CYS A 98 -4.89 -0.33 8.32
N ASP A 99 -3.68 -0.79 8.04
CA ASP A 99 -2.72 -1.23 9.06
C ASP A 99 -2.34 -0.06 9.98
N TYR A 100 -2.21 1.16 9.44
CA TYR A 100 -1.99 2.35 10.24
C TYR A 100 -3.14 2.62 11.22
N GLN A 101 -4.39 2.57 10.74
CA GLN A 101 -5.56 2.79 11.59
C GLN A 101 -5.66 1.74 12.70
N GLN A 102 -5.40 0.47 12.38
CA GLN A 102 -5.50 -0.63 13.36
C GLN A 102 -4.35 -0.61 14.37
N GLN A 103 -3.12 -0.46 13.90
CA GLN A 103 -1.94 -0.61 14.76
C GLN A 103 -1.60 0.69 15.49
N VAL A 104 -1.82 1.85 14.85
CA VAL A 104 -1.42 3.15 15.41
C VAL A 104 -2.60 3.88 16.02
N ASN A 105 -3.72 4.05 15.30
CA ASN A 105 -4.83 4.87 15.81
C ASN A 105 -5.60 4.18 16.94
N GLN A 106 -5.77 2.85 16.90
CA GLN A 106 -6.45 2.11 17.98
C GLN A 106 -5.55 1.88 19.20
N SER A 107 -4.23 1.81 19.00
CA SER A 107 -3.24 1.58 20.06
C SER A 107 -2.29 2.78 20.19
N LEU A 108 -2.88 3.96 20.42
CA LEU A 108 -2.20 5.24 20.31
C LEU A 108 -0.99 5.34 21.26
N SER A 109 0.22 5.17 20.69
CA SER A 109 1.48 5.24 21.42
C SER A 109 2.64 5.54 20.47
N LYS A 110 3.75 6.08 21.01
CA LYS A 110 5.00 6.25 20.23
C LYS A 110 5.55 4.91 19.74
N GLY A 111 5.46 3.87 20.56
CA GLY A 111 5.91 2.52 20.23
C GLY A 111 5.19 1.95 19.00
N ALA A 112 3.86 1.99 18.99
CA ALA A 112 3.06 1.56 17.85
C ALA A 112 3.44 2.29 16.54
N LEU A 113 3.69 3.60 16.62
CA LEU A 113 4.12 4.38 15.47
C LEU A 113 5.53 3.99 14.97
N ILE A 114 6.46 3.73 15.89
CA ILE A 114 7.83 3.27 15.57
C ILE A 114 7.79 1.88 14.93
N GLU A 115 7.00 0.96 15.47
CA GLU A 115 6.82 -0.39 14.94
C GLU A 115 6.22 -0.36 13.53
N PHE A 116 5.16 0.44 13.34
CA PHE A 116 4.59 0.68 12.02
C PHE A 116 5.65 1.22 11.06
N HIS A 117 6.36 2.30 11.42
CA HIS A 117 7.38 2.88 10.56
C HIS A 117 8.46 1.87 10.18
N SER A 118 8.89 1.05 11.13
CA SER A 118 9.92 0.04 10.93
C SER A 118 9.50 -0.98 9.87
N ARG A 119 8.26 -1.46 9.88
CA ARG A 119 7.71 -2.40 8.88
C ARG A 119 7.50 -1.79 7.49
N TYR A 120 7.28 -0.48 7.41
CA TYR A 120 6.98 0.23 6.14
C TYR A 120 8.17 0.96 5.53
N LYS A 121 9.30 1.01 6.22
CA LYS A 121 10.49 1.78 5.89
C LYS A 121 10.93 1.65 4.42
N TYR A 122 11.09 0.44 3.91
CA TYR A 122 11.54 0.23 2.52
C TYR A 122 10.44 0.45 1.48
N LEU A 123 9.18 0.24 1.84
CA LEU A 123 8.06 0.64 0.98
C LEU A 123 8.02 2.15 0.81
N ILE A 124 8.17 2.91 1.90
CA ILE A 124 8.25 4.38 1.85
C ILE A 124 9.44 4.82 0.98
N MET A 125 10.61 4.16 1.12
CA MET A 125 11.78 4.46 0.30
C MET A 125 11.53 4.24 -1.20
N ALA A 126 10.86 3.15 -1.55
CA ALA A 126 10.52 2.83 -2.93
C ALA A 126 9.63 3.89 -3.57
N TYR A 127 8.70 4.44 -2.79
CA TYR A 127 7.76 5.47 -3.22
C TYR A 127 8.36 6.88 -3.20
N SER A 128 9.15 7.22 -2.19
CA SER A 128 9.75 8.55 -2.06
C SER A 128 10.95 8.55 -1.12
N GLN A 129 12.14 8.78 -1.71
CA GLN A 129 13.38 8.98 -0.95
C GLN A 129 13.29 10.20 -0.01
N VAL A 130 12.55 11.24 -0.41
CA VAL A 130 12.31 12.43 0.41
C VAL A 130 11.50 12.06 1.64
N ALA A 131 10.35 11.40 1.45
CA ALA A 131 9.51 10.98 2.56
C ALA A 131 10.21 9.98 3.49
N TYR A 132 11.02 9.06 2.95
CA TYR A 132 11.84 8.15 3.74
C TYR A 132 12.75 8.90 4.72
N ARG A 133 13.45 9.93 4.26
CA ARG A 133 14.33 10.75 5.11
C ARG A 133 13.53 11.59 6.11
N GLU A 134 12.45 12.23 5.66
CA GLU A 134 11.62 13.08 6.51
C GLU A 134 10.93 12.28 7.61
N LEU A 135 10.27 11.17 7.27
CA LEU A 135 9.56 10.33 8.23
C LEU A 135 10.54 9.64 9.18
N GLY A 136 11.70 9.17 8.70
CA GLY A 136 12.73 8.63 9.57
C GLY A 136 13.23 9.64 10.60
N ARG A 137 13.47 10.90 10.19
CA ARG A 137 13.80 11.99 11.12
C ARG A 137 12.65 12.30 12.07
N TYR A 138 11.41 12.27 11.58
CA TYR A 138 10.25 12.53 12.39
C TYR A 138 10.12 11.51 13.53
N ILE A 139 10.31 10.22 13.22
CA ILE A 139 10.31 9.14 14.21
C ILE A 139 11.49 9.25 15.20
N ALA A 140 12.66 9.68 14.75
CA ALA A 140 13.82 9.85 15.63
C ALA A 140 13.68 11.01 16.62
N ASN A 141 12.78 11.98 16.36
CA ASN A 141 12.64 13.22 17.13
C ASN A 141 11.23 13.38 17.74
N LEU A 142 10.60 12.28 18.17
CA LEU A 142 9.27 12.33 18.79
C LEU A 142 9.31 13.04 20.15
N SER A 143 8.79 14.27 20.20
CA SER A 143 8.70 15.08 21.43
C SER A 143 7.54 14.63 22.33
N ASP A 144 7.67 14.85 23.65
CA ASP A 144 6.58 14.71 24.62
C ASP A 144 5.72 15.99 24.73
N GLU A 145 6.16 17.10 24.13
CA GLU A 145 5.45 18.38 24.14
C GLU A 145 4.29 18.43 23.14
N ILE A 146 4.28 17.52 22.16
CA ILE A 146 3.24 17.43 21.13
C ILE A 146 2.33 16.25 21.47
N SER A 147 1.01 16.47 21.38
CA SER A 147 0.04 15.40 21.62
C SER A 147 0.26 14.21 20.68
N LEU A 148 -0.01 12.98 21.16
CA LEU A 148 0.12 11.79 20.34
C LEU A 148 -0.80 11.83 19.12
N ASP A 149 -2.02 12.36 19.26
CA ASP A 149 -2.97 12.53 18.15
C ASP A 149 -2.40 13.43 17.04
N GLU A 150 -1.74 14.53 17.41
CA GLU A 150 -1.10 15.41 16.43
C GLU A 150 0.09 14.72 15.77
N ILE A 151 0.88 13.97 16.54
CA ILE A 151 2.03 13.22 16.03
C ILE A 151 1.59 12.20 14.97
N THR A 152 0.61 11.37 15.30
CA THR A 152 0.13 10.31 14.42
C THR A 152 -0.58 10.90 13.21
N SER A 153 -1.44 11.90 13.39
CA SER A 153 -2.11 12.58 12.28
C SER A 153 -1.13 13.17 11.26
N LYS A 154 -0.06 13.84 11.74
CA LYS A 154 0.96 14.43 10.89
C LYS A 154 1.80 13.37 10.15
N TYR A 155 2.15 12.28 10.83
CA TYR A 155 2.83 11.15 10.20
C TYR A 155 1.96 10.53 9.11
N GLN A 156 0.69 10.25 9.42
CA GLN A 156 -0.26 9.64 8.48
C GLN A 156 -0.42 10.48 7.21
N GLN A 157 -0.59 11.81 7.35
CA GLN A 157 -0.68 12.70 6.18
C GLN A 157 0.57 12.62 5.30
N LYS A 158 1.77 12.63 5.90
CA LYS A 158 3.03 12.51 5.16
C LYS A 158 3.18 11.14 4.49
N LEU A 159 2.79 10.07 5.18
CA LEU A 159 2.78 8.71 4.65
C LEU A 159 1.86 8.62 3.42
N MET A 160 0.59 9.03 3.54
CA MET A 160 -0.38 8.93 2.45
C MET A 160 0.01 9.82 1.27
N LYS A 161 0.61 10.99 1.52
CA LYS A 161 1.21 11.82 0.46
C LYS A 161 2.39 11.14 -0.24
N ALA A 162 3.23 10.42 0.50
CA ALA A 162 4.34 9.67 -0.10
C ALA A 162 3.83 8.53 -0.98
N LEU A 163 2.79 7.83 -0.53
CA LEU A 163 2.21 6.69 -1.24
C LEU A 163 1.28 7.11 -2.39
N SER A 164 0.89 8.39 -2.51
CA SER A 164 -0.05 8.85 -3.52
C SER A 164 0.47 8.78 -4.96
N VAL A 165 1.79 8.71 -5.14
CA VAL A 165 2.46 8.61 -6.44
C VAL A 165 3.11 7.24 -6.55
N ALA A 166 2.90 6.54 -7.67
CA ALA A 166 3.50 5.23 -7.90
C ALA A 166 5.03 5.28 -7.77
N PRO A 167 5.67 4.21 -7.29
CA PRO A 167 7.11 4.21 -7.05
C PRO A 167 7.88 4.31 -8.38
N SER A 168 8.90 5.17 -8.41
CA SER A 168 9.77 5.28 -9.57
C SER A 168 10.73 4.10 -9.64
N ARG A 169 11.24 3.80 -10.83
CA ARG A 169 12.28 2.77 -11.04
C ARG A 169 13.53 3.04 -10.19
N GLU A 170 13.88 4.31 -10.02
CA GLU A 170 14.96 4.72 -9.13
C GLU A 170 14.62 4.45 -7.65
N GLY A 171 13.42 4.80 -7.19
CA GLY A 171 12.99 4.53 -5.82
C GLY A 171 13.01 3.03 -5.52
N GLN A 172 12.45 2.21 -6.41
CA GLN A 172 12.51 0.75 -6.32
C GLN A 172 13.96 0.25 -6.27
N THR A 173 14.83 0.75 -7.13
CA THR A 173 16.26 0.41 -7.13
C THR A 173 16.91 0.70 -5.79
N ASN A 174 16.64 1.87 -5.20
CA ASN A 174 17.22 2.25 -3.91
C ASN A 174 16.74 1.31 -2.80
N ALA A 175 15.43 1.02 -2.74
CA ALA A 175 14.88 0.08 -1.77
C ALA A 175 15.50 -1.31 -1.90
N LEU A 176 15.55 -1.85 -3.12
CA LEU A 176 16.15 -3.16 -3.41
C LEU A 176 17.63 -3.22 -3.01
N MET A 177 18.42 -2.19 -3.32
CA MET A 177 19.84 -2.10 -2.93
C MET A 177 20.01 -2.05 -1.41
N HIS A 178 19.15 -1.31 -0.70
CA HIS A 178 19.18 -1.27 0.76
C HIS A 178 18.87 -2.62 1.39
N MET A 179 17.87 -3.34 0.88
CA MET A 179 17.51 -4.68 1.35
C MET A 179 18.57 -5.73 0.99
N ALA A 180 19.21 -5.62 -0.18
CA ALA A 180 20.34 -6.47 -0.56
C ALA A 180 21.50 -6.41 0.46
N GLY A 181 21.65 -5.28 1.15
CA GLY A 181 22.69 -5.09 2.17
C GLY A 181 22.55 -5.98 3.41
N TYR A 182 21.38 -6.57 3.67
CA TYR A 182 21.19 -7.50 4.79
C TYR A 182 21.96 -8.80 4.57
N PHE A 183 22.01 -9.27 3.33
CA PHE A 183 22.71 -10.50 2.95
C PHE A 183 24.23 -10.35 2.79
N LYS A 184 24.79 -9.19 3.21
CA LYS A 184 26.21 -8.87 2.97
C LYS A 184 27.18 -9.80 3.69
N ARG A 185 26.75 -10.50 4.74
CA ARG A 185 27.59 -11.45 5.49
C ARG A 185 27.38 -12.89 5.06
N ASP A 186 26.21 -13.20 4.49
CA ASP A 186 25.81 -14.57 4.17
C ASP A 186 26.18 -14.96 2.74
N LEU A 187 26.21 -13.98 1.82
CA LEU A 187 26.50 -14.24 0.42
C LEU A 187 28.00 -14.21 0.11
N SER A 188 28.39 -15.02 -0.88
CA SER A 188 29.68 -14.89 -1.54
C SER A 188 29.78 -13.59 -2.33
N SER A 189 30.99 -13.19 -2.70
CA SER A 189 31.22 -12.00 -3.56
C SER A 189 30.51 -12.12 -4.90
N GLN A 190 30.47 -13.32 -5.49
CA GLN A 190 29.79 -13.58 -6.76
C GLN A 190 28.28 -13.40 -6.64
N GLN A 191 27.65 -13.94 -5.59
CA GLN A 191 26.21 -13.79 -5.35
C GLN A 191 25.82 -12.32 -5.08
N LYS A 192 26.63 -11.57 -4.32
CA LYS A 192 26.41 -10.13 -4.11
C LYS A 192 26.48 -9.34 -5.41
N GLN A 193 27.43 -9.70 -6.28
CA GLN A 193 27.54 -9.09 -7.60
C GLN A 193 26.33 -9.43 -8.48
N GLU A 194 25.85 -10.67 -8.45
CA GLU A 194 24.65 -11.09 -9.18
C GLU A 194 23.42 -10.28 -8.77
N ILE A 195 23.16 -10.13 -7.46
CA ILE A 195 22.06 -9.30 -6.96
C ILE A 195 22.22 -7.85 -7.43
N SER A 196 23.39 -7.27 -7.19
CA SER A 196 23.64 -5.87 -7.53
C SER A 196 23.48 -5.62 -9.04
N GLN A 197 24.02 -6.49 -9.88
CA GLN A 197 23.90 -6.41 -11.33
C GLN A 197 22.44 -6.57 -11.77
N THR A 198 21.69 -7.50 -11.20
CA THR A 198 20.27 -7.70 -11.51
C THR A 198 19.44 -6.45 -11.18
N ILE A 199 19.71 -5.82 -10.03
CA ILE A 199 19.05 -4.56 -9.66
C ILE A 199 19.44 -3.42 -10.62
N LEU A 200 20.71 -3.35 -11.05
CA LEU A 200 21.16 -2.33 -12.02
C LEU A 200 20.54 -2.54 -13.41
N LEU A 201 20.42 -3.78 -13.88
CA LEU A 201 19.72 -4.12 -15.12
C LEU A 201 18.25 -3.71 -15.04
N TYR A 202 17.60 -3.91 -13.88
CA TYR A 202 16.26 -3.40 -13.64
C TYR A 202 16.24 -1.87 -13.71
N ARG A 203 17.19 -1.17 -13.08
CA ARG A 203 17.29 0.30 -13.14
C ARG A 203 17.40 0.82 -14.58
N GLN A 204 18.09 0.08 -15.43
CA GLN A 204 18.28 0.42 -16.85
C GLN A 204 17.10 0.01 -17.75
N GLY A 205 16.10 -0.70 -17.21
CA GLY A 205 14.96 -1.19 -18.00
C GLY A 205 15.24 -2.47 -18.79
N VAL A 206 16.36 -3.13 -18.55
CA VAL A 206 16.77 -4.35 -19.27
C VAL A 206 16.01 -5.58 -18.77
N VAL A 207 15.69 -5.64 -17.48
CA VAL A 207 14.89 -6.72 -16.88
C VAL A 207 13.65 -6.16 -16.15
N PRO A 208 12.56 -6.96 -16.03
CA PRO A 208 11.38 -6.55 -15.28
C PRO A 208 11.66 -6.45 -13.78
N PHE A 209 10.78 -5.75 -13.04
CA PHE A 209 10.87 -5.60 -11.58
C PHE A 209 10.85 -6.94 -10.82
N SER A 210 10.09 -7.93 -11.32
CA SER A 210 10.02 -9.25 -10.72
C SER A 210 11.40 -9.90 -10.57
N LYS A 211 12.32 -9.68 -11.51
CA LYS A 211 13.62 -10.35 -11.50
C LYS A 211 14.47 -10.05 -10.24
N PRO A 212 14.78 -8.77 -9.90
CA PRO A 212 15.46 -8.49 -8.63
C PRO A 212 14.58 -8.73 -7.40
N TYR A 213 13.26 -8.56 -7.50
CA TYR A 213 12.33 -8.79 -6.39
C TYR A 213 12.33 -10.26 -5.95
N ASP A 214 12.11 -11.19 -6.89
CA ASP A 214 12.10 -12.63 -6.65
C ASP A 214 13.47 -13.12 -6.18
N LEU A 215 14.56 -12.54 -6.70
CA LEU A 215 15.92 -12.88 -6.28
C LEU A 215 16.15 -12.51 -4.80
N LEU A 216 15.70 -11.34 -4.35
CA LEU A 216 15.79 -10.97 -2.93
C LEU A 216 14.87 -11.83 -2.06
N GLN A 217 13.65 -12.13 -2.51
CA GLN A 217 12.77 -13.05 -1.78
C GLN A 217 13.39 -14.43 -1.65
N TYR A 218 13.98 -14.97 -2.72
CA TYR A 218 14.71 -16.23 -2.68
C TYR A 218 15.82 -16.19 -1.61
N TRP A 219 16.69 -15.18 -1.62
CA TRP A 219 17.74 -15.09 -0.61
C TRP A 219 17.19 -14.93 0.81
N LEU A 220 16.06 -14.26 1.00
CA LEU A 220 15.38 -14.18 2.29
C LEU A 220 14.86 -15.54 2.78
N THR A 221 14.50 -16.46 1.87
CA THR A 221 14.13 -17.83 2.25
C THR A 221 15.33 -18.68 2.68
N ILE A 222 16.50 -18.44 2.10
CA ILE A 222 17.73 -19.17 2.42
C ILE A 222 18.40 -18.60 3.68
N TYR A 223 18.41 -17.27 3.81
CA TYR A 223 19.01 -16.52 4.91
C TYR A 223 17.94 -15.61 5.53
N PRO A 224 17.06 -16.16 6.38
CA PRO A 224 15.99 -15.39 7.00
C PRO A 224 16.57 -14.28 7.89
N ASP A 225 16.01 -13.08 7.73
CA ASP A 225 16.29 -11.92 8.57
C ASP A 225 14.94 -11.39 9.10
N ASP A 226 14.75 -11.42 10.42
CA ASP A 226 13.48 -11.07 11.06
C ASP A 226 13.05 -9.63 10.72
N TYR A 227 14.01 -8.72 10.56
CA TYR A 227 13.70 -7.33 10.23
C TYR A 227 13.18 -7.21 8.79
N LEU A 228 13.78 -7.92 7.82
CA LEU A 228 13.33 -7.96 6.43
C LEU A 228 12.04 -8.74 6.24
N ILE A 229 11.85 -9.85 6.94
CA ILE A 229 10.61 -10.65 6.88
C ILE A 229 9.40 -9.81 7.28
N ASN A 230 9.57 -8.93 8.26
CA ASN A 230 8.51 -8.03 8.72
C ASN A 230 8.28 -6.80 7.81
N GLN A 231 9.05 -6.64 6.73
CA GLN A 231 8.86 -5.52 5.79
C GLN A 231 7.62 -5.74 4.92
N ARG A 232 6.69 -4.77 4.97
CA ARG A 232 5.53 -4.72 4.08
C ARG A 232 5.88 -4.46 2.61
N TYR A 233 7.15 -4.27 2.29
CA TYR A 233 7.63 -4.22 0.91
C TYR A 233 7.38 -5.53 0.15
N PHE A 234 7.59 -6.69 0.78
CA PHE A 234 7.41 -8.00 0.15
C PHE A 234 5.97 -8.50 0.20
N SER A 235 5.14 -7.96 1.07
CA SER A 235 3.71 -8.28 1.15
C SER A 235 2.94 -7.02 1.55
N PRO A 236 2.71 -6.09 0.62
CA PRO A 236 2.06 -4.82 0.92
C PRO A 236 0.59 -5.02 1.32
N TYR A 237 -0.06 -6.03 0.76
CA TYR A 237 -1.45 -6.40 0.99
C TYR A 237 -1.61 -7.93 1.10
N PRO A 238 -2.74 -8.44 1.64
CA PRO A 238 -2.99 -9.88 1.79
C PRO A 238 -2.91 -10.65 0.48
N SER A 239 -2.36 -11.86 0.52
CA SER A 239 -2.17 -12.71 -0.66
C SER A 239 -3.46 -13.09 -1.38
N ALA A 240 -4.62 -12.98 -0.72
CA ALA A 240 -5.93 -13.18 -1.36
C ALA A 240 -6.14 -12.25 -2.57
N PHE A 241 -5.53 -11.05 -2.56
CA PHE A 241 -5.59 -10.13 -3.70
C PHE A 241 -4.62 -10.47 -4.84
N ASN A 242 -3.61 -11.34 -4.60
CA ASN A 242 -2.74 -11.83 -5.68
C ASN A 242 -3.56 -12.64 -6.70
N TYR A 243 -4.51 -13.45 -6.22
CA TYR A 243 -5.42 -14.19 -7.10
C TYR A 243 -6.28 -13.24 -7.94
N LEU A 244 -6.86 -12.19 -7.33
CA LEU A 244 -7.59 -11.17 -8.07
C LEU A 244 -6.73 -10.56 -9.19
N ARG A 245 -5.48 -10.22 -8.88
CA ARG A 245 -4.51 -9.67 -9.83
C ARG A 245 -4.21 -10.62 -10.99
N GLU A 246 -4.01 -11.90 -10.73
CA GLU A 246 -3.73 -12.91 -11.77
C GLU A 246 -4.90 -13.14 -12.73
N GLN A 247 -6.11 -12.81 -12.30
CA GLN A 247 -7.30 -12.93 -13.14
C GLN A 247 -7.50 -11.70 -14.04
N LEU A 248 -6.87 -10.56 -13.77
CA LEU A 248 -7.04 -9.30 -14.53
C LEU A 248 -6.09 -9.20 -15.72
#